data_AF-A0A2N9VZV4-F1
#
_entry.id   AF-A0A2N9VZV4-F1
#
_cell.length_a   1.000
_cell.length_b   1.000
_cell.length_c   1.000
_cell.angle_alpha   90.00
_cell.angle_beta   90.00
_cell.angle_gamma   90.00
#
_symmetry.space_group_name_H-M   'P 1'
#
loop_
_entity.id
_entity.type
_entity.pdbx_description
1 polymer ?
#
loop_
_entity_poly.entity_id
_entity_poly.type
_entity_poly.pdbx_seq_one_letter_code
_entity_poly.pdbx_strand_id
1 'polypeptide(L)'
;MTDAKLLRAVLAMDAYNQDDVRAVELGGSPFANQIGTAEVILRNAPNDVGFSAVAYRIGQVIVISYRGNDTDSFGSAWTDAESWLGGAGWEAAQAKAAALFYQDVVSLAGDNIVLTGHSLGGGLAGLMASIHNKNAIVFDSMPYAAAAANVYYNATTPLIDVSNVWLLIRTIFRCREAVEAPYLFC
;
A
#
# COMPACT_ATOMS: atom_id res chain seq x y z
N MET A 1 -15.14 -11.02 -18.71
CA MET A 1 -14.35 -10.94 -17.45
C MET A 1 -12.89 -11.40 -17.61
N THR A 2 -12.50 -12.11 -18.67
CA THR A 2 -11.14 -12.64 -18.91
C THR A 2 -10.13 -11.57 -19.35
N ASP A 3 -10.56 -10.63 -20.18
CA ASP A 3 -9.69 -9.61 -20.78
C ASP A 3 -9.03 -8.69 -19.75
N ALA A 4 -9.80 -8.20 -18.78
CA ALA A 4 -9.30 -7.28 -17.76
C ALA A 4 -8.37 -7.96 -16.72
N LYS A 5 -8.46 -9.29 -16.53
CA LYS A 5 -7.51 -10.04 -15.69
C LYS A 5 -6.21 -10.30 -16.43
N LEU A 6 -6.30 -10.63 -17.73
CA LEU A 6 -5.14 -10.81 -18.58
C LEU A 6 -4.30 -9.53 -18.67
N LEU A 7 -4.95 -8.39 -18.94
CA LEU A 7 -4.25 -7.10 -18.96
C LEU A 7 -3.55 -6.82 -17.62
N ARG A 8 -4.20 -7.09 -16.49
CA ARG A 8 -3.57 -6.91 -15.17
C ARG A 8 -2.39 -7.84 -14.90
N ALA A 9 -2.43 -9.07 -15.44
CA ALA A 9 -1.28 -9.97 -15.39
C ALA A 9 -0.10 -9.40 -16.20
N VAL A 10 -0.38 -8.86 -17.39
CA VAL A 10 0.64 -8.17 -18.21
C VAL A 10 1.21 -6.96 -17.46
N LEU A 11 0.38 -6.13 -16.85
CA LEU A 11 0.84 -4.95 -16.07
C LEU A 11 1.62 -5.35 -14.81
N ALA A 12 1.27 -6.47 -14.17
CA ALA A 12 2.02 -7.00 -13.02
C ALA A 12 3.45 -7.40 -13.43
N MET A 13 3.61 -7.95 -14.63
CA MET A 13 4.93 -8.31 -15.17
C MET A 13 5.68 -7.11 -15.74
N ASP A 14 4.98 -6.16 -16.35
CA ASP A 14 5.60 -4.96 -16.91
C ASP A 14 6.36 -4.13 -15.86
N ALA A 15 5.91 -4.15 -14.60
CA ALA A 15 6.58 -3.45 -13.51
C ALA A 15 8.05 -3.91 -13.27
N TYR A 16 8.43 -5.10 -13.74
CA TYR A 16 9.82 -5.59 -13.67
C TYR A 16 10.74 -4.99 -14.74
N ASN A 17 10.19 -4.45 -15.83
CA ASN A 17 10.97 -3.97 -16.97
C ASN A 17 11.19 -2.45 -16.95
N GLN A 18 11.02 -1.81 -15.79
CA GLN A 18 10.97 -0.34 -15.65
C GLN A 18 12.26 0.28 -15.11
N ASP A 19 13.27 -0.56 -14.88
CA ASP A 19 14.59 -0.22 -14.35
C ASP A 19 15.68 -0.14 -15.44
N ASP A 20 15.42 -0.74 -16.60
CA ASP A 20 16.36 -0.78 -17.72
C ASP A 20 15.94 0.22 -18.81
N VAL A 21 16.88 0.59 -19.68
CA VAL A 21 16.75 1.35 -20.94
C VAL A 21 15.86 0.62 -21.99
N ARG A 22 14.91 -0.18 -21.50
CA ARG A 22 14.06 -1.14 -22.17
C ARG A 22 12.65 -1.16 -21.60
N ALA A 23 12.26 -0.15 -20.82
CA ALA A 23 10.87 0.16 -20.52
C ALA A 23 10.12 0.32 -21.85
N VAL A 24 9.68 -0.81 -22.43
CA VAL A 24 9.30 -1.00 -23.84
C VAL A 24 9.60 0.26 -24.66
N GLU A 25 10.90 0.49 -24.92
CA GLU A 25 11.35 1.62 -25.73
C GLU A 25 10.91 1.32 -27.16
N LEU A 26 9.64 1.56 -27.45
CA LEU A 26 9.15 1.68 -28.81
C LEU A 26 9.66 3.02 -29.30
N GLY A 27 10.97 3.11 -29.58
CA GLY A 27 11.71 4.33 -29.89
C GLY A 27 10.90 5.29 -30.76
N GLY A 28 10.57 6.46 -30.21
CA GLY A 28 9.80 7.50 -30.90
C GLY A 28 8.36 7.14 -31.29
N SER A 29 7.82 6.01 -30.85
CA SER A 29 6.44 5.61 -31.11
C SER A 29 5.48 6.31 -30.13
N PRO A 30 4.26 6.63 -30.57
CA PRO A 30 3.21 7.16 -29.70
C PRO A 30 2.78 6.20 -28.58
N PHE A 31 3.31 4.97 -28.54
CA PHE A 31 2.99 3.93 -27.57
C PHE A 31 4.08 3.69 -26.51
N ALA A 32 5.14 4.51 -26.47
CA ALA A 32 6.19 4.37 -25.45
C ALA A 32 5.66 4.45 -24.00
N ASN A 33 4.49 5.08 -23.82
CA ASN A 33 3.78 5.19 -22.54
C ASN A 33 2.48 4.37 -22.49
N GLN A 34 2.27 3.41 -23.39
CA GLN A 34 1.02 2.65 -23.44
C GLN A 34 1.23 1.14 -23.59
N ILE A 35 0.45 0.36 -22.83
CA ILE A 35 0.35 -1.09 -22.95
C ILE A 35 -1.11 -1.45 -23.22
N GLY A 36 -1.42 -1.73 -24.48
CA GLY A 36 -2.82 -1.89 -24.91
C GLY A 36 -3.60 -0.60 -24.64
N THR A 37 -4.63 -0.68 -23.79
CA THR A 37 -5.45 0.48 -23.37
C THR A 37 -4.95 1.16 -22.10
N ALA A 38 -3.82 0.72 -21.53
CA ALA A 38 -3.27 1.24 -20.29
C ALA A 38 -2.21 2.31 -20.57
N GLU A 39 -2.47 3.54 -20.17
CA GLU A 39 -1.54 4.67 -20.30
C GLU A 39 -0.76 4.85 -19.00
N VAL A 40 0.55 4.94 -19.06
CA VAL A 40 1.39 5.21 -17.88
C VAL A 40 1.18 6.65 -17.41
N ILE A 41 0.88 6.81 -16.12
CA ILE A 41 0.68 8.12 -15.50
C ILE A 41 1.78 8.49 -14.50
N LEU A 42 2.38 7.50 -13.83
CA LEU A 42 3.45 7.71 -12.86
C LEU A 42 4.33 6.46 -12.80
N ARG A 43 5.65 6.68 -12.70
CA ARG A 43 6.63 5.61 -12.51
C ARG A 43 7.45 5.91 -11.27
N ASN A 44 7.76 4.86 -10.51
CA ASN A 44 8.81 4.87 -9.50
C ASN A 44 9.82 3.80 -9.87
N ALA A 45 10.99 4.22 -10.36
CA ALA A 45 12.13 3.34 -10.59
C ALA A 45 12.60 2.72 -9.27
N PRO A 46 13.34 1.58 -9.29
CA PRO A 46 13.88 0.99 -8.08
C PRO A 46 14.65 2.00 -7.25
N ASN A 47 14.23 2.18 -6.00
CA ASN A 47 14.91 3.02 -5.02
C ASN A 47 15.88 2.20 -4.15
N ASP A 48 16.49 2.84 -3.15
CA ASP A 48 17.49 2.22 -2.26
C ASP A 48 16.98 0.97 -1.50
N VAL A 49 15.66 0.78 -1.40
CA VAL A 49 15.04 -0.41 -0.77
C VAL A 49 14.55 -1.43 -1.79
N GLY A 50 14.88 -1.26 -3.08
CA GLY A 50 14.45 -2.12 -4.18
C GLY A 50 12.98 -1.96 -4.56
N PHE A 51 12.29 -0.96 -4.03
CA PHE A 51 10.88 -0.74 -4.33
C PHE A 51 10.72 -0.06 -5.69
N SER A 52 9.86 -0.62 -6.54
CA SER A 52 9.47 -0.05 -7.83
C SER A 52 7.97 -0.26 -8.08
N ALA A 53 7.36 0.72 -8.76
CA ALA A 53 5.94 0.72 -9.05
C ALA A 53 5.61 1.52 -10.30
N VAL A 54 4.50 1.18 -10.94
CA VAL A 54 3.94 1.96 -12.04
C VAL A 54 2.44 2.12 -11.84
N ALA A 55 1.94 3.32 -12.11
CA ALA A 55 0.52 3.58 -12.19
C ALA A 55 0.11 3.78 -13.65
N TYR A 56 -0.99 3.14 -14.03
CA TYR A 56 -1.57 3.21 -15.35
C TYR A 56 -3.01 3.73 -15.27
N ARG A 57 -3.46 4.42 -16.31
CA ARG A 57 -4.85 4.81 -16.52
C ARG A 57 -5.47 3.92 -17.59
N ILE A 58 -6.61 3.32 -17.27
CA ILE A 58 -7.45 2.54 -18.18
C ILE A 58 -8.86 3.13 -18.12
N GLY A 59 -9.16 4.04 -19.04
CA GLY A 59 -10.39 4.82 -18.98
C GLY A 59 -10.45 5.66 -17.69
N GLN A 60 -11.45 5.40 -16.84
CA GLN A 60 -11.60 6.07 -15.54
C GLN A 60 -10.93 5.34 -14.38
N VAL A 61 -10.37 4.14 -14.61
CA VAL A 61 -9.76 3.33 -13.56
C VAL A 61 -8.26 3.55 -13.58
N ILE A 62 -7.69 3.73 -12.40
CA ILE A 62 -6.24 3.75 -12.19
C ILE A 62 -5.81 2.37 -11.72
N VAL A 63 -4.79 1.79 -12.37
CA VAL A 63 -4.19 0.53 -11.96
C VAL A 63 -2.79 0.81 -11.43
N ILE A 64 -2.54 0.49 -10.16
CA ILE A 64 -1.20 0.56 -9.57
C ILE A 64 -0.61 -0.84 -9.59
N SER A 65 0.54 -0.99 -10.24
CA SER A 65 1.33 -2.21 -10.31
C SER A 65 2.58 -2.08 -9.46
N TYR A 66 2.72 -2.93 -8.45
CA TYR A 66 3.95 -3.02 -7.66
C TYR A 66 4.83 -4.14 -8.19
N ARG A 67 6.12 -3.85 -8.37
CA ARG A 67 7.13 -4.84 -8.74
C ARG A 67 7.41 -5.73 -7.52
N GLY A 68 7.66 -7.03 -7.75
CA GLY A 68 8.29 -7.86 -6.73
C GLY A 68 9.80 -7.62 -6.65
N ASN A 69 10.43 -8.19 -5.63
CA ASN A 69 11.89 -8.16 -5.55
C ASN A 69 12.48 -9.29 -6.43
N ASP A 70 13.76 -9.21 -6.78
CA ASP A 70 14.50 -10.25 -7.53
C ASP A 70 15.61 -10.91 -6.70
N THR A 71 15.69 -10.61 -5.39
CA THR A 71 16.75 -11.17 -4.54
C THR A 71 16.40 -12.55 -4.00
N ASP A 72 17.40 -13.43 -3.94
CA ASP A 72 17.36 -14.84 -3.47
C ASP A 72 16.80 -15.07 -2.05
N SER A 73 16.46 -14.01 -1.30
CA SER A 73 15.88 -14.05 0.05
C SER A 73 14.39 -14.41 0.09
N PHE A 74 13.79 -14.81 -1.03
CA PHE A 74 12.37 -15.17 -1.14
C PHE A 74 11.92 -16.24 -0.15
N GLY A 75 12.78 -17.22 0.13
CA GLY A 75 12.45 -18.36 0.99
C GLY A 75 12.21 -17.97 2.45
N SER A 76 12.98 -17.01 2.99
CA SER A 76 12.84 -16.55 4.39
C SER A 76 11.75 -15.49 4.56
N ALA A 77 11.54 -14.65 3.55
CA ALA A 77 10.50 -13.61 3.58
C ALA A 77 9.08 -14.16 3.40
N TRP A 78 8.93 -15.31 2.73
CA TRP A 78 7.63 -16.00 2.60
C TRP A 78 7.11 -16.54 3.93
N THR A 79 8.00 -16.92 4.84
CA THR A 79 7.66 -17.51 6.14
C THR A 79 7.36 -16.50 7.24
N ASP A 80 7.88 -15.26 7.16
CA ASP A 80 7.73 -14.23 8.18
C ASP A 80 6.75 -13.11 7.77
N ALA A 81 5.45 -13.44 7.73
CA ALA A 81 4.39 -12.44 7.57
C ALA A 81 4.39 -11.36 8.69
N GLU A 82 5.13 -11.58 9.79
CA GLU A 82 5.37 -10.62 10.87
C GLU A 82 6.37 -9.51 10.50
N SER A 83 7.25 -9.72 9.50
CA SER A 83 8.27 -8.75 9.08
C SER A 83 7.69 -7.48 8.43
N TRP A 84 6.48 -7.57 7.85
CA TRP A 84 5.81 -6.45 7.17
C TRP A 84 5.56 -5.23 8.06
N LEU A 85 5.35 -5.43 9.36
CA LEU A 85 4.95 -4.38 10.30
C LEU A 85 5.85 -4.25 11.54
N GLY A 86 6.76 -5.20 11.75
CA GLY A 86 7.72 -5.16 12.87
C GLY A 86 8.77 -4.03 12.78
N GLY A 87 8.72 -3.20 11.74
CA GLY A 87 9.49 -1.94 11.65
C GLY A 87 11.00 -2.07 11.46
N ALA A 88 11.55 -3.29 11.49
CA ALA A 88 12.99 -3.56 11.40
C ALA A 88 13.41 -4.31 10.12
N GLY A 89 12.46 -4.68 9.25
CA GLY A 89 12.70 -5.47 8.04
C GLY A 89 12.67 -4.68 6.73
N TRP A 90 13.25 -5.27 5.68
CA TRP A 90 13.26 -4.69 4.32
C TRP A 90 11.85 -4.63 3.73
N GLU A 91 10.97 -5.57 4.09
CA GLU A 91 9.56 -5.60 3.68
C GLU A 91 8.78 -4.40 4.21
N ALA A 92 9.06 -3.98 5.46
CA ALA A 92 8.43 -2.82 6.07
C ALA A 92 8.81 -1.51 5.33
N ALA A 93 10.06 -1.41 4.86
CA ALA A 93 10.50 -0.26 4.08
C ALA A 93 9.83 -0.21 2.69
N GLN A 94 9.67 -1.35 2.02
CA GLN A 94 8.93 -1.42 0.75
C GLN A 94 7.43 -1.15 0.95
N ALA A 95 6.82 -1.64 2.04
CA ALA A 95 5.43 -1.35 2.39
C ALA A 95 5.19 0.16 2.62
N LYS A 96 6.12 0.83 3.31
CA LYS A 96 6.09 2.29 3.47
C LYS A 96 6.20 3.00 2.12
N ALA A 97 7.13 2.58 1.25
CA ALA A 97 7.28 3.17 -0.07
C ALA A 97 6.03 2.96 -0.95
N ALA A 98 5.39 1.78 -0.87
CA ALA A 98 4.14 1.49 -1.56
C ALA A 98 2.99 2.41 -1.11
N ALA A 99 2.90 2.69 0.20
CA ALA A 99 1.90 3.61 0.76
C ALA A 99 2.13 5.06 0.32
N LEU A 100 3.38 5.51 0.21
CA LEU A 100 3.71 6.84 -0.31
C LEU A 100 3.36 6.95 -1.79
N PHE A 101 3.76 5.96 -2.60
CA PHE A 101 3.41 5.93 -4.02
C PHE A 101 1.89 5.91 -4.24
N TYR A 102 1.16 5.15 -3.42
CA TYR A 102 -0.32 5.14 -3.47
C TYR A 102 -0.89 6.54 -3.25
N GLN A 103 -0.40 7.27 -2.23
CA GLN A 103 -0.84 8.64 -1.94
C GLN A 103 -0.51 9.61 -3.06
N ASP A 104 0.66 9.49 -3.67
CA ASP A 104 1.05 10.30 -4.83
C ASP A 104 0.11 10.07 -6.01
N VAL A 105 -0.26 8.81 -6.28
CA VAL A 105 -1.21 8.45 -7.34
C VAL A 105 -2.61 8.98 -7.04
N VAL A 106 -3.11 8.86 -5.80
CA VAL A 106 -4.40 9.42 -5.40
C VAL A 106 -4.42 10.93 -5.62
N SER A 107 -3.35 11.61 -5.22
CA SER A 107 -3.22 13.06 -5.33
C SER A 107 -3.16 13.52 -6.80
N LEU A 108 -2.54 12.72 -7.67
CA LEU A 108 -2.36 13.03 -9.09
C LEU A 108 -3.57 12.67 -9.96
N ALA A 109 -4.19 11.52 -9.70
CA ALA A 109 -5.11 10.86 -10.64
C ALA A 109 -6.47 10.47 -10.04
N GLY A 110 -6.67 10.66 -8.74
CA GLY A 110 -7.91 10.35 -8.03
C GLY A 110 -7.96 8.92 -7.45
N ASP A 111 -9.10 8.59 -6.83
CA ASP A 111 -9.22 7.46 -5.91
C ASP A 111 -9.92 6.20 -6.51
N ASN A 112 -10.19 6.20 -7.83
CA ASN A 112 -10.73 5.03 -8.52
C ASN A 112 -9.61 4.03 -8.88
N ILE A 113 -9.02 3.45 -7.83
CA ILE A 113 -7.79 2.65 -7.92
C ILE A 113 -8.08 1.15 -7.80
N VAL A 114 -7.39 0.37 -8.63
CA VAL A 114 -7.26 -1.08 -8.54
C VAL A 114 -5.77 -1.42 -8.44
N LEU A 115 -5.42 -2.34 -7.56
CA LEU A 115 -4.03 -2.72 -7.30
C LEU A 115 -3.73 -4.07 -7.98
N THR A 116 -2.49 -4.23 -8.43
CA THR A 116 -1.99 -5.46 -9.04
C THR A 116 -0.51 -5.65 -8.74
N GLY A 117 -0.04 -6.88 -8.88
CA GLY A 117 1.36 -7.21 -8.68
C GLY A 117 1.59 -8.71 -8.67
N HIS A 118 2.84 -9.08 -8.88
CA HIS A 118 3.32 -10.46 -8.83
C HIS A 118 4.22 -10.67 -7.60
N SER A 119 4.21 -11.85 -7.00
CA SER A 119 5.15 -12.20 -5.93
C SER A 119 5.10 -11.22 -4.75
N LEU A 120 6.21 -10.64 -4.31
CA LEU A 120 6.21 -9.58 -3.29
C LEU A 120 5.32 -8.39 -3.67
N GLY A 121 5.35 -7.99 -4.95
CA GLY A 121 4.51 -6.89 -5.46
C GLY A 121 3.02 -7.22 -5.33
N GLY A 122 2.66 -8.49 -5.45
CA GLY A 122 1.32 -8.98 -5.13
C GLY A 122 0.98 -8.83 -3.65
N GLY A 123 1.93 -9.10 -2.75
CA GLY A 123 1.78 -8.85 -1.32
C GLY A 123 1.55 -7.38 -0.97
N LEU A 124 2.36 -6.48 -1.57
CA LEU A 124 2.21 -5.02 -1.42
C LEU A 124 0.85 -4.54 -1.94
N ALA A 125 0.43 -5.02 -3.11
CA ALA A 125 -0.86 -4.70 -3.71
C ALA A 125 -2.02 -5.14 -2.82
N GLY A 126 -1.95 -6.35 -2.28
CA GLY A 126 -2.95 -6.89 -1.37
C GLY A 126 -3.01 -6.13 -0.04
N LEU A 127 -1.86 -5.76 0.52
CA LEU A 127 -1.78 -4.97 1.74
C LEU A 127 -2.39 -3.58 1.56
N MET A 128 -1.97 -2.84 0.52
CA MET A 128 -2.49 -1.50 0.24
C MET A 128 -3.99 -1.54 -0.06
N ALA A 129 -4.47 -2.57 -0.77
CA ALA A 129 -5.88 -2.75 -1.03
C ALA A 129 -6.68 -2.94 0.25
N SER A 130 -6.14 -3.71 1.19
CA SER A 130 -6.76 -3.96 2.50
C SER A 130 -6.81 -2.68 3.35
N ILE A 131 -5.73 -1.89 3.36
CA ILE A 131 -5.64 -0.63 4.13
C ILE A 131 -6.57 0.44 3.56
N HIS A 132 -6.63 0.58 2.24
CA HIS A 132 -7.38 1.64 1.56
C HIS A 132 -8.79 1.23 1.10
N ASN A 133 -9.25 0.03 1.47
CA ASN A 133 -10.52 -0.53 1.05
C ASN A 133 -10.71 -0.50 -0.49
N LYS A 134 -9.70 -1.02 -1.21
CA LYS A 134 -9.65 -1.10 -2.68
C LYS A 134 -9.65 -2.55 -3.16
N ASN A 135 -9.84 -2.71 -4.46
CA ASN A 135 -9.73 -4.02 -5.11
C ASN A 135 -8.27 -4.30 -5.50
N ALA A 136 -7.81 -5.53 -5.28
CA ALA A 136 -6.55 -6.03 -5.82
C ALA A 136 -6.75 -7.31 -6.64
N ILE A 137 -6.02 -7.44 -7.74
CA ILE A 137 -5.86 -8.69 -8.48
C ILE A 137 -4.38 -9.02 -8.45
N VAL A 138 -4.00 -10.05 -7.70
CA VAL A 138 -2.61 -10.38 -7.42
C VAL A 138 -2.27 -11.76 -7.98
N PHE A 139 -1.00 -11.96 -8.33
CA PHE A 139 -0.53 -13.16 -9.01
C PHE A 139 0.65 -13.77 -8.26
N ASP A 140 0.58 -15.06 -7.92
CA ASP A 140 1.60 -15.78 -7.15
C ASP A 140 2.13 -14.97 -5.95
N SER A 141 1.21 -14.32 -5.25
CA SER A 141 1.54 -13.24 -4.32
C SER A 141 2.10 -13.75 -3.01
N MET A 142 3.06 -13.02 -2.43
CA MET A 142 3.47 -13.21 -1.05
C MET A 142 2.31 -13.05 -0.07
N PRO A 143 2.28 -13.79 1.05
CA PRO A 143 1.26 -13.64 2.07
C PRO A 143 1.29 -12.23 2.68
N TYR A 144 0.14 -11.57 2.75
CA TYR A 144 0.00 -10.22 3.31
C TYR A 144 -1.15 -10.10 4.33
N ALA A 145 -1.97 -11.14 4.48
CA ALA A 145 -3.21 -11.09 5.27
C ALA A 145 -2.96 -10.81 6.77
N ALA A 146 -1.91 -11.40 7.35
CA ALA A 146 -1.56 -11.14 8.74
C ALA A 146 -1.12 -9.69 8.97
N ALA A 147 -0.36 -9.12 8.03
CA ALA A 147 0.00 -7.71 8.04
C ALA A 147 -1.26 -6.83 7.93
N ALA A 148 -2.15 -7.10 6.98
CA ALA A 148 -3.40 -6.36 6.86
C ALA A 148 -4.25 -6.40 8.15
N ALA A 149 -4.36 -7.57 8.79
CA ALA A 149 -5.07 -7.74 10.06
C ALA A 149 -4.43 -6.95 11.20
N ASN A 150 -3.10 -6.93 11.29
CA ASN A 150 -2.37 -6.16 12.30
C ASN A 150 -2.53 -4.64 12.10
N VAL A 151 -2.51 -4.13 10.86
CA VAL A 151 -2.81 -2.71 10.60
C VAL A 151 -4.24 -2.39 11.04
N TYR A 152 -5.19 -3.24 10.69
CA TYR A 152 -6.58 -3.06 11.09
C TYR A 152 -6.74 -3.05 12.62
N TYR A 153 -6.08 -3.99 13.32
CA TYR A 153 -6.09 -4.05 14.78
C TYR A 153 -5.50 -2.78 15.39
N ASN A 154 -4.31 -2.36 14.97
CA ASN A 154 -3.65 -1.16 15.49
C ASN A 154 -4.44 0.13 15.20
N ALA A 155 -5.15 0.20 14.07
CA ALA A 155 -5.98 1.34 13.71
C ALA A 155 -7.31 1.38 14.47
N THR A 156 -7.80 0.24 14.97
CA THR A 156 -9.09 0.13 15.67
C THR A 156 -8.95 0.04 17.18
N THR A 157 -7.78 -0.34 17.71
CA THR A 157 -7.50 -0.25 19.14
C THR A 157 -7.20 1.19 19.54
N PRO A 158 -8.01 1.82 20.42
CA PRO A 158 -7.63 3.11 20.98
C PRO A 158 -6.32 2.95 21.73
N LEU A 159 -5.34 3.83 21.45
CA LEU A 159 -4.16 3.97 22.31
C LEU A 159 -4.66 4.41 23.69
N ILE A 160 -4.81 3.46 24.60
CA ILE A 160 -4.96 3.78 26.00
C ILE A 160 -3.60 4.32 26.42
N ASP A 161 -3.48 5.65 26.46
CA ASP A 161 -2.28 6.31 26.95
C ASP A 161 -2.14 6.06 28.45
N VAL A 162 -1.51 4.94 28.80
CA VAL A 162 -1.22 4.56 30.18
C VAL A 162 -0.20 5.48 30.84
N SER A 163 0.44 6.40 30.10
CA SER A 163 1.32 7.41 30.70
C SER A 163 0.55 8.50 31.46
N ASN A 164 -0.77 8.60 31.24
CA ASN A 164 -1.63 9.64 31.82
C ASN A 164 -2.81 9.09 32.65
N VAL A 165 -2.70 7.88 33.21
CA VAL A 165 -3.71 7.32 34.15
C VAL A 165 -3.96 8.27 35.34
N TRP A 166 -2.92 9.02 35.74
CA TRP A 166 -3.01 10.05 36.79
C TRP A 166 -3.90 11.25 36.41
N LEU A 167 -3.99 11.60 35.13
CA LEU A 167 -4.86 12.67 34.62
C LEU A 167 -6.33 12.20 34.55
N LEU A 168 -6.56 10.93 34.18
CA LEU A 168 -7.90 10.34 34.15
C LEU A 168 -8.53 10.23 35.55
N ILE A 169 -7.74 9.86 36.56
CA ILE A 169 -8.20 9.83 37.96
C ILE A 169 -8.54 11.24 38.46
N ARG A 170 -7.78 12.28 38.09
CA ARG A 170 -8.09 13.66 38.47
C ARG A 170 -9.40 14.17 37.85
N THR A 171 -9.71 13.81 36.60
CA THR A 171 -10.99 14.21 35.97
C THR A 171 -12.19 13.55 36.66
N ILE A 172 -12.06 12.29 37.09
CA ILE A 172 -13.12 11.57 37.80
C ILE A 172 -13.35 12.14 39.21
N PHE A 173 -12.30 12.52 39.94
CA PHE A 173 -12.47 13.12 41.27
C PHE A 173 -12.96 14.58 41.23
N ARG A 174 -12.65 15.34 40.17
CA ARG A 174 -13.09 16.74 40.05
C ARG A 174 -14.57 16.90 39.72
N CYS A 175 -15.24 15.85 39.22
CA CYS A 175 -16.69 15.82 39.04
C CYS A 175 -17.47 15.52 40.34
N ARG A 176 -16.81 15.04 41.41
CA ARG A 176 -17.49 14.68 42.66
C ARG A 176 -17.72 15.86 43.61
N GLU A 177 -17.07 17.00 43.39
CA GLU A 177 -17.24 18.21 44.23
C GLU A 177 -18.12 19.30 43.57
N ALA A 178 -18.53 19.16 42.31
CA ALA A 178 -19.34 20.16 41.60
C ALA A 178 -20.87 19.96 41.73
N VAL A 179 -21.33 19.04 42.58
CA VAL A 179 -22.78 18.70 42.71
C VAL A 179 -23.57 19.69 43.60
N GLU A 180 -22.94 20.71 44.19
CA GLU A 180 -23.63 21.67 45.09
C GLU A 180 -23.64 23.15 44.64
N ALA A 181 -23.45 23.46 43.36
CA ALA A 181 -23.76 24.81 42.85
C ALA A 181 -24.40 24.74 41.45
N PRO A 182 -25.66 25.19 41.27
CA PRO A 182 -26.21 25.33 39.94
C PRO A 182 -25.49 26.51 39.27
N TYR A 183 -25.37 26.44 37.94
CA TYR A 183 -24.77 27.44 37.06
C TYR A 183 -23.23 27.43 37.00
N LEU A 184 -22.67 26.58 36.13
CA LEU A 184 -21.72 26.95 35.07
C LEU A 184 -21.26 25.68 34.32
N PHE A 185 -21.30 25.74 32.99
CA PHE A 185 -20.75 24.74 32.08
C PHE A 185 -19.21 24.77 32.12
N CYS A 186 -18.60 23.62 32.37
CA CYS A 186 -17.38 23.07 31.73
C CYS A 186 -17.08 21.69 32.32
#